data_AF-A0AAD0RZA7-F1
#
_entry.id   AF-A0AAD0RZA7-F1
#
_cell.length_a   1.000
_cell.length_b   1.000
_cell.length_c   1.000
_cell.angle_alpha   90.00
_cell.angle_beta   90.00
_cell.angle_gamma   90.00
#
_symmetry.space_group_name_H-M   'P 1'
#
loop_
_entity.id
_entity.type
_entity.pdbx_description
1 polymer ?
#
loop_
_entity_poly.entity_id
_entity_poly.type
_entity_poly.pdbx_seq_one_letter_code
_entity_poly.pdbx_strand_id
1 'polypeptide(L)'
;MTNKLDAILDFIVLDDEQNPVLNEQGLPTLLQGPVGAKNIPELIAKGKIRNLALFAELESKTEQWGWASAYYNYLVELNEVEQYNANLPAPVANEDGSITEAETKPLPTPPERPAIRTVDEVLEPYKITIFKLERQSQIDNAIVEISTGKKFDADELSITRLANALIKHWQLDDSDIIPWSTADVGTGIMIDCTKAEIIEAHQLATDNFAQTWALNS
;
A
#
# COMPACT_ATOMS: atom_id res chain seq x y z
N MET A 1 -26.83 27.07 3.52
CA MET A 1 -25.86 26.12 2.96
C MET A 1 -24.53 26.08 3.71
N THR A 2 -24.01 27.19 4.26
CA THR A 2 -22.66 27.28 4.85
C THR A 2 -22.32 26.18 5.87
N ASN A 3 -23.24 25.85 6.79
CA ASN A 3 -23.04 24.82 7.81
C ASN A 3 -22.96 23.37 7.24
N LYS A 4 -23.42 23.14 6.01
CA LYS A 4 -23.37 21.83 5.34
C LYS A 4 -22.07 21.64 4.52
N LEU A 5 -21.31 22.71 4.28
CA LEU A 5 -20.05 22.66 3.52
C LEU A 5 -18.86 22.32 4.40
N ASP A 6 -18.91 22.65 5.69
CA ASP A 6 -17.85 22.39 6.68
C ASP A 6 -17.42 20.91 6.71
N ALA A 7 -18.35 19.99 6.43
CA ALA A 7 -18.08 18.56 6.41
C ALA A 7 -17.05 18.17 5.33
N ILE A 8 -17.05 18.85 4.19
CA ILE A 8 -16.22 18.52 3.02
C ILE A 8 -15.21 19.61 2.68
N LEU A 9 -14.91 20.54 3.60
CA LEU A 9 -14.03 21.69 3.34
C LEU A 9 -12.64 21.27 2.82
N ASP A 10 -12.09 20.18 3.35
CA ASP A 10 -10.80 19.61 2.94
C ASP A 10 -10.80 18.99 1.52
N PHE A 11 -11.98 18.88 0.90
CA PHE A 11 -12.20 18.17 -0.37
C PHE A 11 -12.73 19.08 -1.47
N ILE A 12 -12.80 20.40 -1.24
CA ILE A 12 -13.31 21.37 -2.20
C ILE A 12 -12.26 22.41 -2.56
N VAL A 13 -12.43 23.04 -3.72
CA VAL A 13 -11.57 24.13 -4.18
C VAL A 13 -11.95 25.41 -3.43
N LEU A 14 -10.95 26.06 -2.84
CA LEU A 14 -11.08 27.38 -2.21
C LEU A 14 -10.41 28.46 -3.07
N ASP A 15 -10.94 29.67 -3.04
CA ASP A 15 -10.32 30.85 -3.64
C ASP A 15 -9.23 31.47 -2.72
N ASP A 16 -8.62 32.56 -3.19
CA ASP A 16 -7.56 33.27 -2.46
C ASP A 16 -8.03 33.84 -1.11
N GLU A 17 -9.34 34.01 -0.92
CA GLU A 17 -9.97 34.51 0.30
C GLU A 17 -10.47 33.38 1.23
N GLN A 18 -10.13 32.12 0.93
CA GLN A 18 -10.57 30.91 1.65
C GLN A 18 -12.08 30.63 1.52
N ASN A 19 -12.74 31.13 0.47
CA ASN A 19 -14.14 30.83 0.20
C ASN A 19 -14.28 29.67 -0.80
N PRO A 20 -15.31 28.81 -0.65
CA PRO A 20 -15.60 27.75 -1.62
C PRO A 20 -15.87 28.27 -3.03
N VAL A 21 -15.18 27.72 -4.02
CA VAL A 21 -15.45 28.00 -5.44
C VAL A 21 -16.72 27.25 -5.88
N LEU A 22 -17.79 28.01 -6.13
CA LEU A 22 -19.10 27.47 -6.49
C LEU A 22 -19.31 27.35 -8.01
N ASN A 23 -20.08 26.36 -8.42
CA ASN A 23 -20.56 26.18 -9.79
C ASN A 23 -21.85 27.01 -10.05
N GLU A 24 -22.38 26.92 -11.28
CA GLU A 24 -23.60 27.63 -11.69
C GLU A 24 -24.85 27.30 -10.85
N GLN A 25 -24.84 26.16 -10.15
CA GLN A 25 -25.93 25.72 -9.27
C GLN A 25 -25.72 26.17 -7.82
N GLY A 26 -24.64 26.91 -7.52
CA GLY A 26 -24.28 27.32 -6.16
C GLY A 26 -23.65 26.22 -5.31
N LEU A 27 -23.19 25.12 -5.93
CA LEU A 27 -22.57 23.99 -5.25
C LEU A 27 -21.03 24.05 -5.37
N PRO A 28 -20.28 23.57 -4.36
CA PRO A 28 -18.81 23.67 -4.36
C PRO A 28 -18.15 22.78 -5.42
N THR A 29 -16.98 23.19 -5.91
CA THR A 29 -16.18 22.37 -6.82
C THR A 29 -15.32 21.40 -6.01
N LEU A 30 -15.44 20.09 -6.25
CA LEU A 30 -14.60 19.08 -5.59
C LEU A 30 -13.14 19.11 -6.11
N LEU A 31 -12.19 18.87 -5.20
CA LEU A 31 -10.82 18.56 -5.54
C LEU A 31 -10.73 17.23 -6.28
N GLN A 32 -9.73 17.12 -7.16
CA GLN A 32 -9.39 15.84 -7.78
C GLN A 32 -9.03 14.81 -6.70
N GLY A 33 -9.59 13.61 -6.82
CA GLY A 33 -9.30 12.53 -5.88
C GLY A 33 -7.85 12.05 -5.91
N PRO A 34 -7.41 11.32 -4.88
CA PRO A 34 -6.08 10.73 -4.83
C PRO A 34 -5.80 9.86 -6.07
N VAL A 35 -4.62 10.01 -6.65
CA VAL A 35 -4.16 9.24 -7.81
C VAL A 35 -3.06 8.26 -7.42
N GLY A 36 -2.99 7.12 -8.13
CA GLY A 36 -1.91 6.16 -7.96
C GLY A 36 -2.09 5.17 -6.79
N ALA A 37 -3.28 5.10 -6.18
CA ALA A 37 -3.63 4.04 -5.25
C ALA A 37 -3.45 2.67 -5.92
N LYS A 38 -2.91 1.70 -5.18
CA LYS A 38 -2.70 0.34 -5.65
C LYS A 38 -3.31 -0.64 -4.68
N ASN A 39 -3.76 -1.78 -5.19
CA ASN A 39 -4.28 -2.85 -4.37
C ASN A 39 -3.16 -3.47 -3.52
N ILE A 40 -3.21 -3.23 -2.20
CA ILE A 40 -2.23 -3.74 -1.23
C ILE A 40 -2.14 -5.27 -1.24
N PRO A 41 -3.26 -6.04 -1.21
CA PRO A 41 -3.21 -7.50 -1.35
C PRO A 41 -2.44 -7.99 -2.58
N GLU A 42 -2.67 -7.38 -3.74
CA GLU A 42 -1.97 -7.76 -4.97
C GLU A 42 -0.48 -7.43 -4.93
N LEU A 43 -0.10 -6.29 -4.32
CA LEU A 43 1.30 -5.93 -4.14
C LEU A 43 2.02 -6.96 -3.28
N ILE A 44 1.40 -7.36 -2.17
CA ILE A 44 1.91 -8.38 -1.26
C ILE A 44 2.02 -9.73 -1.97
N ALA A 45 0.98 -10.15 -2.72
CA ALA A 45 1.00 -11.39 -3.48
C ALA A 45 2.13 -11.43 -4.54
N LYS A 46 2.53 -10.26 -5.07
CA LYS A 46 3.65 -10.12 -6.01
C LYS A 46 5.02 -9.96 -5.32
N GLY A 47 5.10 -10.08 -3.99
CA GLY A 47 6.31 -9.82 -3.20
C GLY A 47 6.76 -8.36 -3.21
N LYS A 48 5.92 -7.43 -3.69
CA LYS A 48 6.24 -5.99 -3.80
C LYS A 48 5.87 -5.26 -2.53
N ILE A 49 6.68 -5.46 -1.51
CA ILE A 49 6.49 -4.86 -0.18
C ILE A 49 7.12 -3.46 -0.04
N ARG A 50 7.87 -3.00 -1.05
CA ARG A 50 8.44 -1.65 -1.06
C ARG A 50 7.32 -0.61 -1.17
N ASN A 51 7.37 0.41 -0.31
CA ASN A 51 6.42 1.54 -0.28
C ASN A 51 4.98 1.18 0.14
N LEU A 52 4.75 0.07 0.86
CA LEU A 52 3.40 -0.27 1.34
C LEU A 52 2.78 0.83 2.22
N ALA A 53 3.58 1.54 3.01
CA ALA A 53 3.11 2.67 3.81
C ALA A 53 2.48 3.79 2.96
N LEU A 54 3.09 4.11 1.81
CA LEU A 54 2.55 5.10 0.87
C LEU A 54 1.19 4.65 0.31
N PHE A 55 1.07 3.37 -0.06
CA PHE A 55 -0.18 2.85 -0.60
C PHE A 55 -1.28 2.75 0.46
N ALA A 56 -0.92 2.44 1.71
CA ALA A 56 -1.85 2.46 2.84
C ALA A 56 -2.39 3.87 3.13
N GLU A 57 -1.51 4.88 3.09
CA GLU A 57 -1.93 6.28 3.21
C GLU A 57 -2.86 6.70 2.06
N LEU A 58 -2.55 6.30 0.83
CA LEU A 58 -3.39 6.56 -0.34
C LEU A 58 -4.75 5.85 -0.26
N GLU A 59 -4.81 4.63 0.29
CA GLU A 59 -6.07 3.91 0.52
C GLU A 59 -6.98 4.69 1.47
N SER A 60 -6.45 5.11 2.63
CA SER A 60 -7.19 5.93 3.60
C SER A 60 -7.68 7.26 2.99
N LYS A 61 -6.82 7.95 2.24
CA LYS A 61 -7.20 9.17 1.51
C LYS A 61 -8.29 8.91 0.46
N THR A 62 -8.22 7.76 -0.24
CA THR A 62 -9.21 7.39 -1.27
C THR A 62 -10.57 7.12 -0.64
N GLU A 63 -10.63 6.47 0.52
CA GLU A 63 -11.88 6.26 1.26
C GLU A 63 -12.51 7.58 1.70
N GLN A 64 -11.70 8.49 2.25
CA GLN A 64 -12.17 9.81 2.68
C GLN A 64 -12.68 10.64 1.49
N TRP A 65 -11.98 10.61 0.35
CA TRP A 65 -12.44 11.27 -0.86
C TRP A 65 -13.71 10.61 -1.44
N GLY A 66 -13.81 9.29 -1.40
CA GLY A 66 -15.01 8.56 -1.82
C GLY A 66 -16.24 8.96 -1.01
N TRP A 67 -16.09 9.12 0.31
CA TRP A 67 -17.12 9.71 1.15
C TRP A 67 -17.44 11.15 0.77
N ALA A 68 -16.43 12.02 0.56
CA ALA A 68 -16.66 13.41 0.21
C ALA A 68 -17.42 13.55 -1.13
N SER A 69 -17.12 12.68 -2.11
CA SER A 69 -17.85 12.60 -3.37
C SER A 69 -19.30 12.16 -3.16
N ALA A 70 -19.56 11.17 -2.30
CA ALA A 70 -20.91 10.76 -1.96
C ALA A 70 -21.68 11.88 -1.21
N TYR A 71 -21.00 12.60 -0.32
CA TYR A 71 -21.57 13.73 0.41
C TYR A 71 -21.90 14.90 -0.54
N TYR A 72 -21.06 15.15 -1.53
CA TYR A 72 -21.37 16.12 -2.58
C TYR A 72 -22.63 15.74 -3.37
N ASN A 73 -22.78 14.47 -3.77
CA ASN A 73 -24.01 14.01 -4.43
C ASN A 73 -25.24 14.19 -3.54
N TYR A 74 -25.11 13.97 -2.23
CA TYR A 74 -26.14 14.31 -1.26
C TYR A 74 -26.49 15.80 -1.27
N LEU A 75 -25.52 16.71 -1.36
CA LEU A 75 -25.77 18.16 -1.45
C LEU A 75 -26.51 18.54 -2.75
N VAL A 76 -26.20 17.87 -3.87
CA VAL A 76 -26.91 18.04 -5.14
C VAL A 76 -28.38 17.66 -4.96
N GLU A 77 -28.66 16.44 -4.48
CA GLU A 77 -30.03 15.94 -4.29
C GLU A 77 -30.80 16.81 -3.28
N LEU A 78 -30.14 17.22 -2.21
CA LEU A 78 -30.72 18.10 -1.20
C LEU A 78 -31.12 19.45 -1.80
N ASN A 79 -30.27 20.05 -2.63
CA ASN A 79 -30.57 21.30 -3.31
C ASN A 79 -31.76 21.12 -4.28
N GLU A 80 -31.83 20.02 -5.03
CA GLU A 80 -32.96 19.72 -5.91
C GLU A 80 -34.28 19.55 -5.14
N VAL A 81 -34.25 18.83 -4.02
CA VAL A 81 -35.42 18.64 -3.14
C VAL A 81 -35.84 19.96 -2.50
N GLU A 82 -34.90 20.75 -1.99
CA GLU A 82 -35.17 22.07 -1.41
C GLU A 82 -35.80 23.01 -2.46
N GLN A 83 -35.29 23.03 -3.69
CA GLN A 83 -35.85 23.81 -4.80
C GLN A 83 -37.25 23.34 -5.21
N TYR A 84 -37.48 22.03 -5.28
CA TYR A 84 -38.81 21.47 -5.58
C TYR A 84 -39.82 21.82 -4.48
N ASN A 85 -39.46 21.62 -3.21
CA ASN A 85 -40.34 21.90 -2.07
C ASN A 85 -40.63 23.39 -1.90
N ALA A 86 -39.70 24.27 -2.30
CA ALA A 86 -39.91 25.71 -2.31
C ALA A 86 -40.86 26.17 -3.44
N ASN A 87 -40.94 25.41 -4.54
CA ASN A 87 -41.71 25.74 -5.74
C ASN A 87 -42.75 24.66 -6.06
N LEU A 88 -43.55 24.27 -5.06
CA LEU A 88 -44.60 23.26 -5.25
C LEU A 88 -45.55 23.69 -6.38
N PRO A 89 -45.91 22.77 -7.30
CA PRO A 89 -46.93 23.02 -8.31
C PRO A 89 -48.25 23.48 -7.68
N ALA A 90 -48.93 24.40 -8.38
CA ALA A 90 -50.27 24.82 -7.95
C ALA A 90 -51.24 23.61 -7.94
N PRO A 91 -52.19 23.57 -6.99
CA PRO A 91 -53.17 22.49 -6.94
C PRO A 91 -53.97 22.39 -8.24
N VAL A 92 -54.15 21.17 -8.74
CA VAL A 92 -54.89 20.93 -10.00
C VAL A 92 -56.30 20.47 -9.66
N ALA A 93 -57.31 21.14 -10.24
CA ALA A 93 -58.70 20.70 -10.16
C ALA A 93 -58.94 19.58 -11.18
N ASN A 94 -59.42 18.44 -10.70
CA ASN A 94 -59.76 17.28 -11.51
C ASN A 94 -61.18 17.43 -12.08
N GLU A 95 -61.49 16.66 -13.14
CA GLU A 95 -62.80 16.69 -13.81
C GLU A 95 -63.98 16.29 -12.89
N ASP A 96 -63.70 15.60 -11.78
CA ASP A 96 -64.68 15.20 -10.77
C ASP A 96 -64.90 16.26 -9.66
N GLY A 97 -64.24 17.42 -9.76
CA GLY A 97 -64.31 18.50 -8.77
C GLY A 97 -63.41 18.30 -7.55
N SER A 98 -62.60 17.24 -7.49
CA SER A 98 -61.55 17.09 -6.48
C SER A 98 -60.32 17.95 -6.81
N ILE A 99 -59.52 18.28 -5.78
CA ILE A 99 -58.27 19.03 -5.93
C ILE A 99 -57.11 18.10 -5.59
N THR A 100 -56.14 17.96 -6.49
CA THR A 100 -54.87 17.28 -6.21
C THR A 100 -53.83 18.32 -5.79
N GLU A 101 -53.40 18.26 -4.53
CA GLU A 101 -52.29 19.05 -4.00
C GLU A 101 -50.95 18.35 -4.28
N ALA A 102 -49.92 19.12 -4.61
CA ALA A 102 -48.58 18.58 -4.80
C ALA A 102 -47.91 18.34 -3.44
N GLU A 103 -47.40 17.12 -3.22
CA GLU A 103 -46.72 16.75 -1.98
C GLU A 103 -45.24 17.16 -1.98
N THR A 104 -44.72 17.47 -0.79
CA THR A 104 -43.29 17.72 -0.58
C THR A 104 -42.50 16.41 -0.69
N LYS A 105 -41.30 16.50 -1.25
CA LYS A 105 -40.34 15.40 -1.24
C LYS A 105 -39.61 15.33 0.12
N PRO A 106 -39.35 14.12 0.64
CA PRO A 106 -38.54 13.97 1.85
C PRO A 106 -37.11 14.44 1.60
N LEU A 107 -36.48 14.98 2.65
CA LEU A 107 -35.07 15.37 2.58
C LEU A 107 -34.18 14.11 2.50
N PRO A 108 -33.13 14.12 1.66
CA PRO A 108 -32.20 13.00 1.57
C PRO A 108 -31.39 12.85 2.88
N THR A 109 -30.86 11.65 3.08
CA THR A 109 -30.04 11.32 4.26
C THR A 109 -28.56 11.51 3.93
N PRO A 110 -27.77 12.21 4.76
CA PRO A 110 -26.33 12.37 4.53
C PRO A 110 -25.58 11.03 4.70
N PRO A 111 -24.55 10.76 3.88
CA PRO A 111 -23.73 9.56 4.03
C PRO A 111 -22.82 9.63 5.27
N GLU A 112 -22.63 8.49 5.94
CA GLU A 112 -21.74 8.37 7.09
C GLU A 112 -20.27 8.46 6.69
N ARG A 113 -19.51 9.27 7.41
CA ARG A 113 -18.06 9.43 7.18
C ARG A 113 -17.31 8.23 7.75
N PRO A 114 -16.50 7.51 6.94
CA PRO A 114 -15.68 6.43 7.46
C PRO A 114 -14.62 6.98 8.42
N ALA A 115 -14.23 6.18 9.41
CA ALA A 115 -13.14 6.54 10.30
C ALA A 115 -11.84 6.70 9.52
N ILE A 116 -11.02 7.68 9.91
CA ILE A 116 -9.70 7.88 9.29
C ILE A 116 -8.79 6.77 9.79
N ARG A 117 -8.41 5.86 8.90
CA ARG A 117 -7.48 4.77 9.20
C ARG A 117 -6.04 5.25 9.04
N THR A 118 -5.20 4.90 10.00
CA THR A 118 -3.74 5.07 9.96
C THR A 118 -3.10 4.00 9.07
N VAL A 119 -1.83 4.22 8.69
CA VAL A 119 -1.05 3.23 7.92
C VAL A 119 -1.01 1.88 8.62
N ASP A 120 -0.80 1.88 9.94
CA ASP A 120 -0.73 0.67 10.74
C ASP A 120 -2.07 -0.09 10.73
N GLU A 121 -3.20 0.60 10.88
CA GLU A 121 -4.53 -0.02 10.83
C GLU A 121 -4.86 -0.62 9.46
N VAL A 122 -4.40 0.01 8.37
CA VAL A 122 -4.58 -0.52 7.01
C VAL A 122 -3.70 -1.75 6.77
N LEU A 123 -2.48 -1.77 7.32
CA LEU A 123 -1.51 -2.85 7.11
C LEU A 123 -1.61 -3.99 8.14
N GLU A 124 -2.31 -3.80 9.26
CA GLU A 124 -2.43 -4.78 10.34
C GLU A 124 -2.86 -6.18 9.86
N PRO A 125 -3.84 -6.33 8.93
CA PRO A 125 -4.23 -7.65 8.40
C PRO A 125 -3.09 -8.39 7.68
N TYR A 126 -2.07 -7.67 7.23
CA TYR A 126 -0.99 -8.19 6.41
C TYR A 126 0.35 -8.28 7.12
N LYS A 127 0.43 -7.83 8.38
CA LYS A 127 1.69 -7.66 9.12
C LYS A 127 2.57 -8.92 9.15
N ILE A 128 1.98 -10.08 9.38
CA ILE A 128 2.70 -11.37 9.38
C ILE A 128 3.25 -11.70 7.99
N THR A 129 2.47 -11.46 6.94
CA THR A 129 2.89 -11.73 5.55
C THR A 129 3.98 -10.78 5.12
N ILE A 130 3.84 -9.49 5.44
CA ILE A 130 4.86 -8.46 5.19
C ILE A 130 6.17 -8.86 5.89
N PHE A 131 6.11 -9.20 7.17
CA PHE A 131 7.27 -9.64 7.95
C PHE A 131 7.99 -10.84 7.32
N LYS A 132 7.24 -11.85 6.87
CA LYS A 132 7.82 -13.02 6.18
C LYS A 132 8.50 -12.64 4.86
N LEU A 133 7.87 -11.77 4.07
CA LEU A 133 8.42 -11.30 2.80
C LEU A 133 9.67 -10.43 3.01
N GLU A 134 9.69 -9.59 4.04
CA GLU A 134 10.87 -8.80 4.42
C GLU A 134 12.06 -9.69 4.76
N ARG A 135 11.84 -10.70 5.60
CA ARG A 135 12.88 -11.67 5.96
C ARG A 135 13.37 -12.48 4.76
N GLN A 136 12.45 -12.97 3.93
CA GLN A 136 12.85 -13.70 2.73
C GLN A 136 13.68 -12.80 1.81
N SER A 137 13.29 -11.55 1.62
CA SER A 137 14.06 -10.60 0.82
C SER A 137 15.44 -10.30 1.42
N GLN A 138 15.61 -10.33 2.74
CA GLN A 138 16.93 -10.17 3.38
C GLN A 138 17.83 -11.38 3.10
N ILE A 139 17.27 -12.59 3.16
CA ILE A 139 17.99 -13.84 2.87
C ILE A 139 18.37 -13.93 1.40
N ASP A 140 17.43 -13.67 0.50
CA ASP A 140 17.62 -13.79 -0.95
C ASP A 140 18.69 -12.82 -1.48
N ASN A 141 19.00 -11.75 -0.75
CA ASN A 141 20.00 -10.75 -1.12
C ASN A 141 21.19 -10.72 -0.14
N ALA A 142 21.31 -11.73 0.73
CA ALA A 142 22.38 -11.77 1.72
C ALA A 142 23.73 -12.02 1.05
N ILE A 143 24.74 -11.28 1.49
CA ILE A 143 26.14 -11.46 1.07
C ILE A 143 27.01 -11.44 2.32
N VAL A 144 27.91 -12.40 2.42
CA VAL A 144 28.93 -12.46 3.50
C VAL A 144 30.30 -12.17 2.94
N GLU A 145 31.12 -11.46 3.70
CA GLU A 145 32.52 -11.18 3.39
C GLU A 145 33.40 -12.02 4.31
N ILE A 146 34.28 -12.83 3.73
CA ILE A 146 35.21 -13.69 4.48
C ILE A 146 36.50 -12.93 4.84
N SER A 147 37.32 -13.51 5.71
CA SER A 147 38.59 -12.94 6.18
C SER A 147 39.56 -12.51 5.08
N THR A 148 39.50 -13.15 3.90
CA THR A 148 40.33 -12.80 2.73
C THR A 148 39.76 -11.66 1.88
N GLY A 149 38.60 -11.11 2.26
CA GLY A 149 37.91 -10.01 1.59
C GLY A 149 37.01 -10.41 0.42
N LYS A 150 36.96 -11.70 0.08
CA LYS A 150 36.04 -12.23 -0.96
C LYS A 150 34.60 -12.22 -0.45
N LYS A 151 33.65 -12.03 -1.37
CA LYS A 151 32.21 -11.98 -1.03
C LYS A 151 31.46 -13.18 -1.56
N PHE A 152 30.59 -13.77 -0.75
CA PHE A 152 29.81 -14.94 -1.13
C PHE A 152 28.32 -14.65 -0.96
N ASP A 153 27.53 -15.10 -1.93
CA ASP A 153 26.08 -15.14 -1.79
C ASP A 153 25.73 -16.03 -0.59
N ALA A 154 24.82 -15.55 0.25
CA ALA A 154 24.39 -16.20 1.48
C ALA A 154 22.88 -16.49 1.49
N ASP A 155 22.29 -16.60 0.31
CA ASP A 155 20.94 -17.14 0.12
C ASP A 155 20.91 -18.68 0.34
N GLU A 156 19.71 -19.26 0.48
CA GLU A 156 19.53 -20.70 0.76
C GLU A 156 20.16 -21.63 -0.29
N LEU A 157 20.09 -21.25 -1.56
CA LEU A 157 20.67 -22.03 -2.65
C LEU A 157 22.19 -21.98 -2.57
N SER A 158 22.76 -20.81 -2.26
CA SER A 158 24.19 -20.62 -2.11
C SER A 158 24.74 -21.37 -0.89
N ILE A 159 24.05 -21.36 0.25
CA ILE A 159 24.38 -22.19 1.42
C ILE A 159 24.41 -23.68 1.04
N THR A 160 23.40 -24.15 0.32
CA THR A 160 23.32 -25.55 -0.12
C THR A 160 24.46 -25.92 -1.09
N ARG A 161 24.80 -25.01 -2.01
CA ARG A 161 25.92 -25.20 -2.95
C ARG A 161 27.27 -25.26 -2.21
N LEU A 162 27.46 -24.40 -1.21
CA LEU A 162 28.68 -24.38 -0.39
C LEU A 162 28.81 -25.71 0.37
N ALA A 163 27.75 -26.17 1.04
CA ALA A 163 27.73 -27.45 1.74
C ALA A 163 28.05 -28.63 0.79
N ASN A 164 27.44 -28.66 -0.40
CA ASN A 164 27.71 -29.70 -1.39
C ASN A 164 29.17 -29.67 -1.89
N ALA A 165 29.76 -28.49 -2.05
CA ALA A 165 31.17 -28.37 -2.41
C ALA A 165 32.08 -28.91 -1.29
N LEU A 166 31.76 -28.66 -0.03
CA LEU A 166 32.49 -29.21 1.11
C LEU A 166 32.37 -30.73 1.20
N ILE A 167 31.17 -31.29 0.98
CA ILE A 167 30.95 -32.74 0.96
C ILE A 167 31.74 -33.40 -0.18
N LYS A 168 31.70 -32.82 -1.39
CA LYS A 168 32.43 -33.36 -2.55
C LYS A 168 33.95 -33.37 -2.32
N HIS A 169 34.47 -32.35 -1.67
CA HIS A 169 35.91 -32.15 -1.46
C HIS A 169 36.34 -32.45 -0.01
N TRP A 170 35.60 -33.33 0.69
CA TRP A 170 35.83 -33.59 2.11
C TRP A 170 37.24 -34.13 2.41
N GLN A 171 37.85 -34.84 1.45
CA GLN A 171 39.21 -35.40 1.55
C GLN A 171 40.33 -34.44 1.17
N LEU A 172 40.01 -33.28 0.58
CA LEU A 172 41.02 -32.27 0.22
C LEU A 172 41.56 -31.58 1.47
N ASP A 173 42.77 -31.08 1.40
CA ASP A 173 43.36 -30.24 2.44
C ASP A 173 42.76 -28.82 2.39
N ASP A 174 42.82 -28.10 3.49
CA ASP A 174 42.23 -26.75 3.61
C ASP A 174 42.83 -25.73 2.62
N SER A 175 44.06 -25.97 2.16
CA SER A 175 44.75 -25.14 1.16
C SER A 175 44.36 -25.47 -0.28
N ASP A 176 43.68 -26.58 -0.54
CA ASP A 176 43.35 -26.99 -1.91
C ASP A 176 42.31 -26.06 -2.53
N ILE A 177 42.44 -25.88 -3.85
CA ILE A 177 41.61 -24.95 -4.61
C ILE A 177 40.29 -25.61 -5.03
N ILE A 178 39.19 -24.92 -4.72
CA ILE A 178 37.83 -25.16 -5.17
C ILE A 178 37.43 -23.95 -6.02
N PRO A 179 37.32 -24.09 -7.36
CA PRO A 179 36.83 -23.01 -8.20
C PRO A 179 35.41 -22.61 -7.80
N TRP A 180 35.17 -21.30 -7.64
CA TRP A 180 33.88 -20.77 -7.19
C TRP A 180 33.52 -19.45 -7.88
N SER A 181 32.22 -19.19 -8.08
CA SER A 181 31.71 -17.89 -8.53
C SER A 181 31.26 -17.10 -7.30
N THR A 182 32.07 -16.15 -6.88
CA THR A 182 31.79 -15.26 -5.75
C THR A 182 30.81 -14.15 -6.13
N ALA A 183 30.22 -13.49 -5.13
CA ALA A 183 29.24 -12.42 -5.31
C ALA A 183 29.87 -11.09 -5.80
N ASP A 184 31.18 -10.95 -5.63
CA ASP A 184 31.97 -9.79 -6.07
C ASP A 184 32.53 -9.92 -7.50
N VAL A 185 32.27 -11.04 -8.18
CA VAL A 185 32.61 -11.24 -9.59
C VAL A 185 31.35 -11.41 -10.45
N GLY A 186 31.49 -11.21 -11.76
CA GLY A 186 30.39 -11.42 -12.69
C GLY A 186 29.84 -12.84 -12.64
N THR A 187 28.53 -13.00 -12.80
CA THR A 187 27.86 -14.30 -12.77
C THR A 187 28.50 -15.28 -13.75
N GLY A 188 28.90 -16.46 -13.25
CA GLY A 188 29.53 -17.51 -14.05
C GLY A 188 31.04 -17.36 -14.23
N ILE A 189 31.65 -16.31 -13.65
CA ILE A 189 33.10 -16.18 -13.55
C ILE A 189 33.55 -17.01 -12.35
N MET A 190 34.44 -17.98 -12.60
CA MET A 190 35.02 -18.82 -11.56
C MET A 190 36.37 -18.25 -11.14
N ILE A 191 36.57 -18.09 -9.84
CA ILE A 191 37.84 -17.73 -9.23
C ILE A 191 38.35 -18.84 -8.32
N ASP A 192 39.64 -18.82 -8.04
CA ASP A 192 40.27 -19.77 -7.14
C ASP A 192 39.95 -19.40 -5.68
N CYS A 193 39.25 -20.30 -5.00
CA CYS A 193 39.00 -20.22 -3.57
C CYS A 193 39.63 -21.44 -2.89
N THR A 194 40.26 -21.26 -1.73
CA THR A 194 40.73 -22.41 -0.96
C THR A 194 39.56 -23.11 -0.28
N LYS A 195 39.70 -24.39 0.08
CA LYS A 195 38.70 -25.10 0.87
C LYS A 195 38.42 -24.38 2.20
N ALA A 196 39.44 -23.82 2.85
CA ALA A 196 39.25 -22.99 4.05
C ALA A 196 38.33 -21.78 3.81
N GLU A 197 38.48 -21.09 2.68
CA GLU A 197 37.60 -19.96 2.32
C GLU A 197 36.15 -20.41 2.10
N ILE A 198 35.94 -21.59 1.49
CA ILE A 198 34.58 -22.16 1.33
C ILE A 198 33.98 -22.57 2.68
N ILE A 199 34.79 -23.07 3.62
CA ILE A 199 34.34 -23.39 4.99
C ILE A 199 33.91 -22.12 5.72
N GLU A 200 34.74 -21.08 5.70
CA GLU A 200 34.43 -19.79 6.34
C GLU A 200 33.18 -19.16 5.74
N ALA A 201 33.07 -19.12 4.40
CA ALA A 201 31.89 -18.61 3.72
C ALA A 201 30.61 -19.38 4.11
N HIS A 202 30.68 -20.71 4.18
CA HIS A 202 29.56 -21.54 4.61
C HIS A 202 29.14 -21.23 6.06
N GLN A 203 30.11 -21.14 6.98
CA GLN A 203 29.85 -20.81 8.39
C GLN A 203 29.16 -19.45 8.52
N LEU A 204 29.75 -18.41 7.91
CA LEU A 204 29.19 -17.05 7.95
C LEU A 204 27.79 -16.98 7.32
N ALA A 205 27.57 -17.69 6.20
CA ALA A 205 26.26 -17.73 5.57
C ALA A 205 25.20 -18.42 6.46
N THR A 206 25.55 -19.54 7.11
CA THR A 206 24.63 -20.20 8.05
C THR A 206 24.35 -19.38 9.30
N ASP A 207 25.35 -18.65 9.82
CA ASP A 207 25.19 -17.76 10.96
C ASP A 207 24.30 -16.56 10.60
N ASN A 208 24.51 -15.95 9.43
CA ASN A 208 23.67 -14.87 8.92
C ASN A 208 22.22 -15.33 8.73
N PHE A 209 22.01 -16.53 8.18
CA PHE A 209 20.68 -17.12 8.06
C PHE A 209 20.03 -17.30 9.43
N ALA A 210 20.74 -17.93 10.39
CA ALA A 210 20.23 -18.13 11.75
C ALA A 210 19.87 -16.80 12.45
N GLN A 211 20.70 -15.77 12.30
CA GLN A 211 20.45 -14.43 12.85
C GLN A 211 19.23 -13.76 12.20
N THR A 212 19.09 -13.86 10.88
CA THR A 212 17.95 -13.28 10.16
C THR A 212 16.62 -13.93 10.61
N TRP A 213 16.64 -15.22 10.93
CA TRP A 213 15.47 -15.96 11.43
C TRP A 213 15.23 -15.82 12.94
N ALA A 214 16.26 -15.55 13.74
CA ALA A 214 16.12 -15.30 15.16
C ALA A 214 15.13 -14.15 15.39
N LEU A 215 14.02 -14.41 16.08
CA LEU A 215 13.14 -13.33 16.52
C LEU A 215 14.01 -12.42 17.41
N ASN A 216 14.07 -11.12 17.09
CA ASN A 216 14.60 -10.14 18.03
C ASN A 216 13.80 -10.30 19.33
N SER A 217 14.41 -10.96 20.32
CA SER A 217 13.94 -11.08 21.69
C SER A 217 14.21 -9.79 22.45
#